data_AF-A0A8T4MPX9-F1
#
_entry.id   AF-A0A8T4MPX9-F1
#
_cell.length_a   1.000
_cell.length_b   1.000
_cell.length_c   1.000
_cell.angle_alpha   90.00
_cell.angle_beta   90.00
_cell.angle_gamma   90.00
#
_symmetry.space_group_name_H-M   'P 1'
#
loop_
_entity.id
_entity.type
_entity.pdbx_description
1 polymer ?
#
loop_
_entity_poly.entity_id
_entity_poly.type
_entity_poly.pdbx_seq_one_letter_code
_entity_poly.pdbx_strand_id
1 'polypeptide(L)'
;MTKANFQKIKKELIKLYEEFLENPLDQDVIDRIIHYSKVFGGLGSYNDYFKSLFVPKNIESALNGLSALYQYGLYENTHEAYSNEKIIAIAKEILQDLKKQDK
;
A
#
# COMPACT_ATOMS: atom_id res chain seq x y z
N MET A 1 8.01 -16.92 15.58
CA MET A 1 7.91 -15.74 14.70
C MET A 1 8.05 -16.20 13.27
N THR A 2 6.97 -16.17 12.49
CA THR A 2 7.00 -16.48 11.06
C THR A 2 7.81 -15.40 10.37
N LYS A 3 8.94 -15.73 9.73
CA LYS A 3 9.68 -14.76 8.91
C LYS A 3 8.71 -14.26 7.84
N ALA A 4 8.46 -12.95 7.81
CA ALA A 4 7.63 -12.34 6.79
C ALA A 4 8.22 -12.67 5.41
N ASN A 5 7.44 -13.29 4.53
CA ASN A 5 7.87 -13.55 3.16
C ASN A 5 7.67 -12.29 2.34
N PHE A 6 8.70 -11.44 2.31
CA PHE A 6 8.65 -10.15 1.59
C PHE A 6 8.40 -10.30 0.09
N GLN A 7 8.80 -11.42 -0.52
CA GLN A 7 8.49 -11.69 -1.93
C GLN A 7 6.99 -11.94 -2.14
N LYS A 8 6.35 -12.68 -1.22
CA LYS A 8 4.90 -12.86 -1.22
C LYS A 8 4.18 -11.53 -0.98
N ILE A 9 4.61 -10.78 0.03
CA ILE A 9 4.04 -9.47 0.38
C ILE A 9 4.13 -8.50 -0.80
N LYS A 10 5.29 -8.45 -1.48
CA LYS A 10 5.49 -7.64 -2.69
C LYS A 10 4.49 -7.99 -3.79
N LYS A 11 4.29 -9.28 -4.08
CA LYS A 11 3.32 -9.73 -5.11
C LYS A 11 1.88 -9.34 -4.75
N GLU A 12 1.51 -9.52 -3.49
CA GLU A 12 0.17 -9.18 -3.00
C GLU A 12 -0.07 -7.66 -3.04
N LEU A 13 0.93 -6.85 -2.67
CA LEU A 13 0.88 -5.40 -2.80
C LEU A 13 0.74 -4.97 -4.27
N ILE A 14 1.57 -5.50 -5.18
CA ILE A 14 1.47 -5.21 -6.61
C ILE A 14 0.04 -5.46 -7.11
N LYS A 15 -0.53 -6.62 -6.77
CA LYS A 15 -1.89 -6.98 -7.17
C LYS A 15 -2.93 -5.99 -6.63
N LEU A 16 -2.86 -5.62 -5.35
CA LEU A 16 -3.79 -4.66 -4.76
C LEU A 16 -3.71 -3.28 -5.42
N TYR A 17 -2.51 -2.80 -5.71
CA TYR A 17 -2.32 -1.53 -6.41
C TYR A 17 -2.80 -1.58 -7.87
N GLU A 18 -2.63 -2.71 -8.57
CA GLU A 18 -3.17 -2.90 -9.92
C GLU A 18 -4.70 -2.90 -9.92
N GLU A 19 -5.33 -3.69 -9.05
CA GLU A 19 -6.79 -3.77 -8.93
C GLU A 19 -7.39 -2.41 -8.54
N PHE A 20 -6.76 -1.68 -7.63
CA PHE A 20 -7.18 -0.33 -7.27
C PHE A 20 -7.07 0.65 -8.44
N LEU A 21 -6.00 0.58 -9.24
CA LEU A 21 -5.83 1.47 -10.38
C LEU A 21 -6.78 1.13 -11.55
N GLU A 22 -7.23 -0.11 -11.64
CA GLU A 22 -8.22 -0.57 -12.62
C GLU A 22 -9.63 -0.06 -12.25
N ASN A 23 -10.03 -0.24 -10.99
CA ASN A 23 -11.31 0.26 -10.49
C ASN A 23 -11.17 0.83 -9.06
N PRO A 24 -10.83 2.12 -8.92
CA PRO A 24 -10.59 2.74 -7.62
C PRO A 24 -11.81 2.75 -6.69
N LEU A 25 -13.02 2.64 -7.26
CA LEU A 25 -14.30 2.65 -6.54
C LEU A 25 -14.80 1.24 -6.18
N ASP A 26 -14.02 0.20 -6.47
CA ASP A 26 -14.38 -1.17 -6.15
C ASP A 26 -14.31 -1.42 -4.64
N GLN A 27 -15.47 -1.64 -4.02
CA GLN A 27 -15.57 -1.84 -2.58
C GLN A 27 -14.84 -3.10 -2.11
N ASP A 28 -14.82 -4.17 -2.91
CA ASP A 28 -14.12 -5.42 -2.55
C ASP A 28 -12.60 -5.20 -2.55
N VAL A 29 -12.08 -4.39 -3.47
CA VAL A 29 -10.66 -4.00 -3.51
C VAL A 29 -10.32 -3.11 -2.31
N ILE A 30 -11.16 -2.13 -1.99
CA ILE A 30 -10.99 -1.24 -0.84
C ILE A 30 -10.97 -2.04 0.48
N ASP A 31 -11.90 -2.98 0.65
CA ASP A 31 -11.97 -3.82 1.85
C ASP A 31 -10.72 -4.68 2.01
N ARG A 32 -10.19 -5.22 0.90
CA ARG A 32 -8.92 -5.95 0.88
C ARG A 32 -7.73 -5.06 1.22
N ILE A 33 -7.68 -3.83 0.73
CA ILE A 33 -6.65 -2.83 1.07
C ILE A 33 -6.68 -2.52 2.57
N ILE A 34 -7.86 -2.29 3.14
CA ILE A 34 -8.05 -2.03 4.58
C ILE A 34 -7.57 -3.23 5.40
N HIS A 35 -7.99 -4.44 5.01
CA HIS A 35 -7.57 -5.67 5.69
C HIS A 35 -6.05 -5.82 5.66
N TYR A 36 -5.44 -5.64 4.50
CA TYR A 36 -3.99 -5.79 4.32
C TYR A 36 -3.21 -4.73 5.12
N SER A 37 -3.69 -3.48 5.13
CA SER A 37 -3.14 -2.40 5.94
C SER A 37 -3.23 -2.70 7.45
N LYS A 38 -4.32 -3.31 7.94
CA LYS A 38 -4.44 -3.70 9.36
C LYS A 38 -3.50 -4.84 9.74
N VAL A 39 -3.33 -5.83 8.86
CA VAL A 39 -2.48 -7.01 9.13
C VAL A 39 -1.00 -6.65 9.07
N PHE A 40 -0.60 -5.82 8.10
CA PHE A 40 0.81 -5.57 7.79
C PHE A 40 1.26 -4.11 7.99
N GLY A 41 0.36 -3.16 8.19
CA GLY A 41 0.70 -1.74 8.37
C GLY A 41 1.58 -1.47 9.59
N GLY A 42 1.50 -2.33 10.61
CA GLY A 42 2.41 -2.29 11.74
C GLY A 42 3.86 -2.64 11.39
N LEU A 43 4.13 -3.31 10.26
CA LEU A 43 5.49 -3.72 9.88
C LEU A 43 6.44 -2.53 9.70
N GLY A 44 5.94 -1.37 9.27
CA GLY A 44 6.72 -0.13 9.23
C GLY A 44 7.09 0.34 10.65
N SER A 45 6.12 0.38 11.56
CA SER A 45 6.33 0.77 12.97
C SER A 45 7.19 -0.23 13.75
N TYR A 46 7.17 -1.51 13.39
CA TYR A 46 8.04 -2.55 13.98
C TYR A 46 9.51 -2.34 13.63
N ASN A 47 9.82 -1.69 12.49
CA ASN A 47 11.20 -1.39 12.10
C ASN A 47 11.84 -0.36 13.04
N ASP A 48 11.09 0.69 13.40
CA ASP A 48 11.54 1.74 14.32
C ASP A 48 11.66 1.25 15.77
N TYR A 49 10.73 0.43 16.26
CA TYR A 49 10.71 0.01 17.67
C TYR A 49 11.65 -1.16 17.99
N PHE A 50 11.91 -2.08 17.03
CA PHE A 50 12.69 -3.30 17.31
C PHE A 50 14.05 -3.41 16.57
N LYS A 51 14.39 -2.54 15.61
CA LYS A 51 15.68 -2.57 14.85
C LYS A 51 16.12 -3.92 14.26
N SER A 52 15.28 -4.97 14.30
CA SER A 52 15.69 -6.36 14.06
C SER A 52 15.07 -7.01 12.82
N LEU A 53 14.10 -6.37 12.18
CA LEU A 53 13.44 -6.86 10.97
C LEU A 53 13.60 -5.83 9.86
N PHE A 54 14.62 -6.04 9.01
CA PHE A 54 14.82 -5.23 7.81
C PHE A 54 13.63 -5.40 6.86
N VAL A 55 12.72 -4.42 6.85
CA VAL A 55 11.66 -4.32 5.84
C VAL A 55 12.23 -3.55 4.65
N PRO A 56 12.14 -4.09 3.42
CA PRO A 56 12.53 -3.34 2.22
C PRO A 56 11.74 -2.03 2.10
N LYS A 57 12.44 -0.91 1.86
CA LYS A 57 11.87 0.45 1.82
C LYS A 57 10.67 0.59 0.86
N ASN A 58 10.69 -0.12 -0.27
CA ASN A 58 9.57 -0.13 -1.21
C ASN A 58 8.33 -0.83 -0.66
N ILE A 59 8.50 -1.93 0.09
CA ILE A 59 7.40 -2.61 0.77
C ILE A 59 6.85 -1.73 1.90
N GLU A 60 7.73 -1.09 2.66
CA GLU A 60 7.34 -0.12 3.69
C GLU A 60 6.54 1.05 3.11
N SER A 61 7.05 1.67 2.05
CA SER A 61 6.37 2.76 1.33
C SER A 61 4.99 2.32 0.82
N ALA A 62 4.90 1.12 0.23
CA ALA A 62 3.65 0.57 -0.25
C ALA A 62 2.65 0.28 0.87
N LEU A 63 3.09 -0.29 2.00
CA LEU A 63 2.23 -0.52 3.16
C LEU A 63 1.70 0.79 3.75
N ASN A 64 2.55 1.81 3.83
CA ASN A 64 2.15 3.15 4.27
C ASN A 64 1.21 3.82 3.26
N GLY A 65 1.39 3.57 1.96
CA GLY A 65 0.52 4.10 0.92
C GLY A 65 -0.91 3.54 0.98
N LEU A 66 -1.10 2.30 1.45
CA LEU A 66 -2.44 1.71 1.58
C LEU A 66 -3.37 2.54 2.47
N SER A 67 -2.87 3.13 3.56
CA SER A 67 -3.69 3.98 4.42
C SER A 67 -4.15 5.24 3.70
N ALA A 68 -3.28 5.84 2.88
CA ALA A 68 -3.66 6.98 2.06
C ALA A 68 -4.75 6.61 1.04
N LEU A 69 -4.75 5.38 0.51
CA LEU A 69 -5.75 4.92 -0.45
C LEU A 69 -7.16 4.80 0.14
N TYR A 70 -7.33 4.29 1.37
CA TYR A 70 -8.68 4.10 1.93
C TYR A 70 -9.13 5.19 2.90
N GLN A 71 -8.20 5.93 3.54
CA GLN A 71 -8.56 7.02 4.45
C GLN A 71 -8.96 8.28 3.69
N TYR A 72 -8.37 8.49 2.51
CA TYR A 72 -8.63 9.66 1.67
C TYR A 72 -9.24 9.27 0.32
N GLY A 73 -9.35 7.98 0.02
CA GLY A 73 -9.94 7.49 -1.22
C GLY A 73 -11.45 7.71 -1.26
N LEU A 74 -11.85 8.54 -2.22
CA LEU A 74 -13.07 8.46 -3.03
C LEU A 74 -14.44 8.54 -2.35
N TYR A 75 -14.54 8.50 -1.02
CA TYR A 75 -15.83 8.66 -0.35
C TYR A 75 -16.31 10.11 -0.40
N GLU A 76 -15.39 11.08 -0.36
CA GLU A 76 -15.72 12.48 -0.51
C GLU A 76 -14.56 13.26 -1.15
N ASN A 77 -14.84 14.00 -2.23
CA ASN A 77 -13.92 15.00 -2.81
C ASN A 77 -13.72 16.23 -1.87
N THR A 78 -13.86 16.06 -0.56
CA THR A 78 -13.97 17.15 0.42
C THR A 78 -12.62 17.61 0.97
N HIS A 79 -11.52 16.90 0.66
CA HIS A 79 -10.17 17.29 1.10
C HIS A 79 -9.26 17.69 -0.08
N GLU A 80 -9.09 19.00 -0.29
CA GLU A 80 -8.18 19.59 -1.30
C GLU A 80 -6.73 19.04 -1.24
N ALA A 81 -6.26 18.62 -0.07
CA ALA A 81 -4.90 18.09 0.09
C ALA A 81 -4.67 16.74 -0.62
N TYR A 82 -5.74 16.01 -0.94
CA TYR A 82 -5.73 14.65 -1.49
C TYR A 82 -6.86 14.44 -2.51
N SER A 83 -6.82 15.19 -3.62
CA SER A 83 -7.71 14.91 -4.76
C SER A 83 -7.55 13.46 -5.25
N ASN A 84 -8.62 12.90 -5.82
CA ASN A 84 -8.59 11.54 -6.40
C ASN A 84 -7.43 11.37 -7.41
N GLU A 85 -7.14 12.41 -8.20
CA GLU A 85 -6.02 12.41 -9.15
C GLU A 85 -4.66 12.25 -8.45
N LYS A 86 -4.47 12.94 -7.32
CA LYS A 86 -3.24 12.84 -6.52
C LYS A 86 -3.09 11.45 -5.90
N ILE A 87 -4.19 10.87 -5.41
CA ILE A 87 -4.21 9.50 -4.86
C ILE A 87 -3.85 8.49 -5.95
N ILE A 88 -4.45 8.61 -7.14
CA ILE A 88 -4.13 7.76 -8.30
C ILE A 88 -2.66 7.93 -8.72
N ALA A 89 -2.14 9.16 -8.75
CA ALA A 89 -0.75 9.43 -9.09
C ALA A 89 0.23 8.76 -8.10
N ILE A 90 -0.03 8.90 -6.79
CA ILE A 90 0.77 8.24 -5.74
C ILE A 90 0.70 6.72 -5.88
N ALA A 91 -0.49 6.16 -6.12
CA ALA A 91 -0.66 4.73 -6.33
C ALA A 91 0.16 4.20 -7.52
N LYS A 92 0.21 4.95 -8.63
CA LYS A 92 1.04 4.62 -9.80
C LYS A 92 2.53 4.66 -9.48
N GLU A 93 3.00 5.67 -8.75
CA GLU A 93 4.41 5.80 -8.36
C GLU A 93 4.85 4.61 -7.50
N ILE A 94 4.07 4.27 -6.47
CA ILE A 94 4.33 3.12 -5.60
C ILE A 94 4.37 1.82 -6.40
N LEU A 95 3.39 1.61 -7.30
CA LEU A 95 3.35 0.41 -8.14
C LEU A 95 4.59 0.29 -9.03
N GLN A 96 5.04 1.41 -9.63
CA GLN A 96 6.26 1.42 -10.44
C GLN A 96 7.48 1.04 -9.60
N ASP A 97 7.60 1.59 -8.40
CA ASP A 97 8.73 1.30 -7.50
C ASP A 97 8.74 -0.13 -6.99
N LEU A 98 7.56 -0.73 -6.74
CA LEU A 98 7.45 -2.17 -6.46
C LEU A 98 7.94 -3.01 -7.65
N LYS A 99 7.61 -2.63 -8.89
CA LYS A 99 7.98 -3.40 -10.10
C LYS A 99 9.44 -3.23 -10.55
N LYS A 100 10.09 -2.10 -10.26
CA LYS A 100 11.46 -1.80 -10.73
C LYS A 100 12.55 -2.74 -10.21
N GLN A 101 12.34 -3.40 -9.06
CA GLN A 101 13.36 -4.27 -8.44
C GLN A 101 13.33 -5.74 -8.92
N ASP A 102 12.63 -6.07 -10.01
CA ASP A 102 12.72 -7.41 -10.66
C ASP A 102 13.64 -7.42 -11.90
N LYS A 103 14.52 -6.42 -12.04
CA LYS A 103 15.56 -6.34 -13.09
C LYS A 103 16.97 -6.41 -12.52
#